data_AF-A0A1L7T9U1-F1
#
_entry.id   AF-A0A1L7T9U1-F1
#
_cell.length_a   1.000
_cell.length_b   1.000
_cell.length_c   1.000
_cell.angle_alpha   90.00
_cell.angle_beta   90.00
_cell.angle_gamma   90.00
#
_symmetry.space_group_name_H-M   'P 1'
#
loop_
_entity.id
_entity.type
_entity.pdbx_description
1 polymer ?
#
loop_
_entity_poly.entity_id
_entity_poly.type
_entity_poly.pdbx_seq_one_letter_code
_entity_poly.pdbx_strand_id
1 'polypeptide(L)'
;MADYLYDEIQLFVTVVNVSSDPAAIYGGSALGGNLAPSEFLLNPKAQQVTQGTISIPNAELGAQGEFSLEDTLWEVTPKNGQTSRVVLIGTVTYVTVEDTSETTTTQTINVTPQVSEPQIPISLANVQLIDRGTPTALLTMNIFAGSVNPADGDKKADQAAVNNQESFSMKRVITQKKEKDTGDKA
;
A
#
# COMPACT_ATOMS: atom_id res chain seq x y z
N MET A 1 12.59 -8.16 25.03
CA MET A 1 11.44 -7.52 24.37
C MET A 1 10.43 -8.61 24.13
N ALA A 2 9.15 -8.39 24.40
CA ALA A 2 8.14 -9.34 23.95
C ALA A 2 8.08 -9.27 22.41
N ASP A 3 8.00 -10.43 21.76
CA ASP A 3 7.83 -10.48 20.31
C ASP A 3 6.37 -10.11 19.99
N TYR A 4 6.18 -8.95 19.36
CA TYR A 4 4.86 -8.46 18.96
C TYR A 4 4.66 -8.63 17.45
N LEU A 5 3.41 -8.81 17.05
CA LEU A 5 3.00 -8.71 15.64
C LEU A 5 3.21 -7.26 15.16
N TYR A 6 3.21 -7.05 13.85
CA TYR A 6 3.23 -5.68 13.32
C TYR A 6 1.91 -4.98 13.66
N ASP A 7 2.02 -3.70 14.01
CA ASP A 7 0.93 -2.78 14.36
C ASP A 7 0.79 -1.62 13.36
N GLU A 8 1.80 -1.40 12.52
CA GLU A 8 1.77 -0.41 11.45
C GLU A 8 2.58 -0.84 10.22
N ILE A 9 2.31 -0.19 9.07
CA ILE A 9 3.10 -0.28 7.85
C ILE A 9 3.58 1.14 7.50
N GLN A 10 4.89 1.31 7.32
CA GLN A 10 5.44 2.54 6.76
C GLN A 10 5.20 2.58 5.26
N LEU A 11 4.80 3.74 4.75
CA LEU A 11 4.44 3.91 3.35
C LEU A 11 5.29 5.01 2.70
N PHE A 12 5.91 4.69 1.56
CA PHE A 12 6.63 5.66 0.73
C PHE A 12 6.13 5.57 -0.71
N VAL A 13 5.51 6.65 -1.18
CA VAL A 13 4.96 6.74 -2.53
C VAL A 13 5.65 7.85 -3.31
N THR A 14 6.30 7.47 -4.41
CA THR A 14 6.95 8.41 -5.32
C THR A 14 6.04 8.66 -6.51
N VAL A 15 5.57 9.90 -6.68
CA VAL A 15 4.80 10.34 -7.83
C VAL A 15 5.73 11.03 -8.80
N VAL A 16 5.79 10.57 -10.05
CA VAL A 16 6.71 11.10 -11.07
C VAL A 16 5.90 11.58 -12.26
N ASN A 17 6.06 12.85 -12.63
CA ASN A 17 5.57 13.33 -13.92
C ASN A 17 6.63 13.05 -14.98
N VAL A 18 6.42 12.01 -15.80
CA VAL A 18 7.41 11.60 -16.82
C VAL A 18 7.26 12.39 -18.14
N SER A 19 6.32 13.34 -18.20
CA SER A 19 6.09 14.17 -19.38
C SER A 19 7.32 14.98 -19.78
N SER A 20 7.56 15.06 -21.09
CA SER A 20 8.49 16.03 -21.69
C SER A 20 7.82 17.33 -22.13
N ASP A 21 6.48 17.41 -22.09
CA ASP A 21 5.70 18.59 -22.46
C ASP A 21 5.75 19.64 -21.33
N PRO A 22 6.27 20.86 -21.58
CA PRO A 22 6.36 21.91 -20.57
C PRO A 22 5.00 22.38 -20.03
N ALA A 23 3.89 22.12 -20.73
CA ALA A 23 2.54 22.50 -20.29
C ALA A 23 1.86 21.45 -19.38
N ALA A 24 2.41 20.24 -19.31
CA ALA A 24 1.84 19.11 -18.57
C ALA A 24 2.12 19.23 -17.06
N ILE A 25 1.43 20.15 -16.40
CA ILE A 25 1.48 20.35 -14.95
C ILE A 25 0.29 19.63 -14.32
N TYR A 26 0.56 18.82 -13.29
CA TYR A 26 -0.45 18.07 -12.55
C TYR A 26 -0.52 18.54 -11.10
N GLY A 27 -1.71 18.83 -10.62
CA GLY A 27 -2.00 18.87 -9.18
C GLY A 27 -2.37 17.47 -8.71
N GLY A 28 -2.28 17.25 -7.40
CA GLY A 28 -2.79 16.02 -6.81
C GLY A 28 -2.84 16.07 -5.30
N SER A 29 -3.49 15.06 -4.74
CA SER A 29 -3.67 14.90 -3.31
C SER A 29 -3.48 13.45 -2.90
N ALA A 30 -3.01 13.25 -1.68
CA ALA A 30 -2.84 11.96 -1.06
C ALA A 30 -3.74 11.90 0.18
N LEU A 31 -4.60 10.87 0.28
CA LEU A 31 -5.58 10.72 1.35
C LEU A 31 -5.42 9.35 2.05
N GLY A 32 -5.66 9.35 3.35
CA GLY A 32 -5.47 8.20 4.24
C GLY A 32 -4.13 8.21 4.97
N GLY A 33 -3.98 7.34 5.98
CA GLY A 33 -2.69 6.89 6.52
C GLY A 33 -1.65 7.97 6.86
N ASN A 34 -2.05 9.08 7.49
CA ASN A 34 -1.16 10.19 7.89
C ASN A 34 -0.16 10.63 6.79
N LEU A 35 -0.61 10.69 5.54
CA LEU A 35 0.23 11.00 4.39
C LEU A 35 0.71 12.45 4.36
N ALA A 36 2.01 12.65 4.11
CA ALA A 36 2.64 13.96 3.95
C ALA A 36 3.66 13.97 2.78
N PRO A 37 3.64 15.01 1.91
CA PRO A 37 2.62 16.06 1.87
C PRO A 37 1.28 15.51 1.35
N SER A 38 0.17 16.04 1.87
CA SER A 38 -1.18 15.64 1.45
C SER A 38 -1.60 16.23 0.10
N GLU A 39 -0.91 17.26 -0.36
CA GLU A 39 -1.13 17.93 -1.65
C GLU A 39 0.20 18.13 -2.36
N PHE A 40 0.19 18.09 -3.69
CA PHE A 40 1.38 18.29 -4.49
C PHE A 40 1.08 18.93 -5.84
N LEU A 41 2.10 19.59 -6.38
CA LEU A 41 2.13 20.11 -7.74
C LEU A 41 3.36 19.57 -8.46
N LEU A 42 3.14 18.89 -9.58
CA LEU A 42 4.18 18.22 -10.36
C LEU A 42 4.38 18.90 -11.71
N ASN A 43 5.47 19.65 -11.80
CA ASN A 43 5.99 20.12 -13.07
C ASN A 43 6.50 18.95 -13.93
N PRO A 44 6.64 19.13 -15.24
CA PRO A 44 7.23 18.13 -16.14
C PRO A 44 8.60 17.66 -15.63
N LYS A 45 8.83 16.34 -15.64
CA LYS A 45 10.04 15.66 -15.12
C LYS A 45 10.28 15.80 -13.61
N ALA A 46 9.35 16.39 -12.86
CA ALA A 46 9.44 16.47 -11.42
C ALA A 46 8.97 15.18 -10.75
N GLN A 47 9.43 14.97 -9.53
CA GLN A 47 8.98 13.90 -8.66
C GLN A 47 8.60 14.45 -7.28
N GLN A 48 7.63 13.82 -6.64
CA GLN A 48 7.20 14.08 -5.27
C GLN A 48 7.22 12.77 -4.49
N VAL A 49 7.77 12.79 -3.28
CA VAL A 49 7.68 11.65 -2.35
C VAL A 49 6.64 11.99 -1.29
N THR A 50 5.67 11.10 -1.13
CA THR A 50 4.68 11.12 -0.04
C THR A 50 5.02 10.02 0.95
N GLN A 51 5.05 10.34 2.23
CA GLN A 51 5.34 9.39 3.30
C GLN A 51 4.14 9.31 4.24
N GLY A 52 3.87 8.13 4.78
CA GLY A 52 2.77 7.92 5.71
C GLY A 52 2.86 6.59 6.43
N THR A 53 1.78 6.25 7.12
CA THR A 53 1.63 5.04 7.91
C THR A 53 0.24 4.47 7.74
N ILE A 54 0.13 3.17 7.49
CA ILE A 54 -1.15 2.45 7.53
C ILE A 54 -1.20 1.69 8.85
N SER A 55 -2.18 1.99 9.69
CA SER A 55 -2.39 1.25 10.93
C SER A 55 -2.88 -0.16 10.65
N ILE A 56 -2.28 -1.13 11.33
CA ILE A 56 -2.74 -2.51 11.32
C ILE A 56 -3.67 -2.69 12.53
N PRO A 57 -4.85 -3.29 12.35
CA PRO A 57 -5.74 -3.61 13.46
C PRO A 57 -5.02 -4.36 14.58
N ASN A 58 -5.22 -3.93 15.82
CA ASN A 58 -4.63 -4.59 16.98
C ASN A 58 -5.11 -6.05 17.05
N ALA A 59 -4.16 -6.97 17.13
CA ALA A 59 -4.42 -8.39 17.34
C ALA A 59 -3.43 -8.94 18.37
N GLU A 60 -3.91 -9.81 19.24
CA GLU A 60 -3.10 -10.49 20.23
C GLU A 60 -2.51 -11.79 19.66
N LEU A 61 -1.41 -12.26 20.25
CA LEU A 61 -0.92 -13.61 19.96
C LEU A 61 -1.98 -14.62 20.38
N GLY A 62 -2.28 -15.58 19.52
CA GLY A 62 -3.43 -16.46 19.70
C GLY A 62 -4.66 -16.09 18.84
N ALA A 63 -4.69 -14.88 18.24
CA ALA A 63 -5.83 -14.43 17.45
C ALA A 63 -5.95 -15.13 16.09
N GLN A 64 -7.18 -15.14 15.57
CA GLN A 64 -7.49 -15.54 14.20
C GLN A 64 -8.46 -14.55 13.56
N GLY A 65 -8.25 -14.21 12.29
CA GLY A 65 -9.16 -13.33 11.56
C GLY A 65 -8.55 -12.72 10.31
N GLU A 66 -9.39 -12.01 9.56
CA GLU A 66 -9.02 -11.20 8.40
C GLU A 66 -9.61 -9.80 8.58
N PHE A 67 -8.79 -8.79 8.32
CA PHE A 67 -9.18 -7.40 8.47
C PHE A 67 -8.68 -6.59 7.27
N SER A 68 -9.52 -5.68 6.78
CA SER A 68 -9.11 -4.68 5.81
C SER A 68 -8.25 -3.61 6.47
N LEU A 69 -7.21 -3.18 5.77
CA LEU A 69 -6.45 -1.99 6.14
C LEU A 69 -7.20 -0.72 5.73
N GLU A 70 -6.81 0.42 6.28
CA GLU A 70 -7.32 1.72 5.83
C GLU A 70 -6.94 1.96 4.37
N ASP A 71 -7.93 2.29 3.54
CA ASP A 71 -7.70 2.62 2.14
C ASP A 71 -6.84 3.88 2.04
N THR A 72 -5.74 3.75 1.29
CA THR A 72 -4.86 4.89 0.99
C THR A 72 -4.96 5.20 -0.49
N LEU A 73 -5.13 6.47 -0.86
CA LEU A 73 -5.32 6.85 -2.26
C LEU A 73 -4.55 8.11 -2.66
N TRP A 74 -4.30 8.22 -3.95
CA TRP A 74 -3.71 9.37 -4.62
C TRP A 74 -4.58 9.80 -5.79
N GLU A 75 -4.91 11.07 -5.83
CA GLU A 75 -5.62 11.70 -6.96
C GLU A 75 -4.63 12.56 -7.75
N VAL A 76 -4.72 12.49 -9.08
CA VAL A 76 -3.88 13.27 -9.99
C VAL A 76 -4.78 13.96 -11.00
N THR A 77 -4.61 15.27 -11.15
CA THR A 77 -5.48 16.13 -11.98
C THR A 77 -4.64 17.14 -12.79
N PRO A 78 -4.69 17.17 -14.14
CA PRO A 78 -4.08 18.21 -14.94
C PRO A 78 -4.99 19.44 -14.97
N LYS A 79 -4.49 20.53 -15.56
CA LYS A 79 -5.23 21.80 -15.68
C LYS A 79 -6.59 21.70 -16.42
N ASN A 80 -6.80 20.66 -17.23
CA ASN A 80 -8.07 20.45 -17.93
C ASN A 80 -9.17 19.85 -17.04
N GLY A 81 -8.85 19.46 -15.80
CA GLY A 81 -9.80 19.01 -14.79
C GLY A 81 -10.15 17.52 -14.82
N GLN A 82 -9.53 16.70 -15.67
CA GLN A 82 -9.72 15.24 -15.64
C GLN A 82 -8.91 14.63 -14.49
N THR A 83 -9.41 13.61 -13.80
CA THR A 83 -8.70 13.01 -12.65
C THR A 83 -8.49 11.52 -12.86
N SER A 84 -7.29 11.04 -12.51
CA SER A 84 -7.02 9.62 -12.26
C SER A 84 -6.77 9.37 -10.78
N ARG A 85 -7.15 8.18 -10.32
CA ARG A 85 -6.99 7.77 -8.94
C ARG A 85 -6.10 6.52 -8.86
N VAL A 86 -5.26 6.45 -7.84
CA VAL A 86 -4.53 5.23 -7.47
C VAL A 86 -4.92 4.91 -6.03
N VAL A 87 -5.32 3.67 -5.78
CA VAL A 87 -5.71 3.19 -4.45
C VAL A 87 -4.79 2.05 -4.07
N LEU A 88 -4.32 2.04 -2.83
CA LEU A 88 -3.64 0.92 -2.22
C LEU A 88 -4.63 0.19 -1.33
N ILE A 89 -5.08 -0.97 -1.79
CA ILE A 89 -5.99 -1.84 -1.06
C ILE A 89 -5.15 -2.80 -0.23
N GLY A 90 -5.50 -2.99 1.04
CA GLY A 90 -4.74 -3.87 1.92
C GLY A 90 -5.60 -4.78 2.78
N THR A 91 -5.09 -5.98 3.07
CA THR A 91 -5.66 -6.88 4.06
C THR A 91 -4.58 -7.43 4.98
N VAL A 92 -4.97 -7.72 6.22
CA VAL A 92 -4.15 -8.46 7.16
C VAL A 92 -4.91 -9.70 7.63
N THR A 93 -4.21 -10.82 7.70
CA THR A 93 -4.73 -12.08 8.22
C THR A 93 -3.90 -12.55 9.40
N TYR A 94 -4.57 -13.10 10.40
CA TYR A 94 -3.97 -13.69 11.58
C TYR A 94 -4.41 -15.14 11.65
N VAL A 95 -3.44 -16.04 11.78
CA VAL A 95 -3.69 -17.48 11.90
C VAL A 95 -2.88 -18.00 13.08
N THR A 96 -3.58 -18.55 14.08
CA THR A 96 -2.95 -19.19 15.23
C THR A 96 -3.13 -20.70 15.14
N VAL A 97 -2.03 -21.42 15.28
CA VAL A 97 -2.00 -22.87 15.45
C VAL A 97 -1.46 -23.16 16.84
N GLU A 98 -2.21 -23.95 17.61
CA GLU A 98 -1.78 -24.41 18.92
C GLU A 98 -1.51 -25.90 18.92
N ASP A 99 -0.42 -26.30 19.57
CA ASP A 99 -0.16 -27.69 19.92
C ASP A 99 -0.01 -27.86 21.44
N THR A 100 0.46 -29.03 21.86
CA THR A 100 0.61 -29.40 23.28
C THR A 100 1.77 -28.70 23.98
N SER A 101 2.67 -28.06 23.25
CA SER A 101 3.92 -27.48 23.73
C SER A 101 4.15 -26.03 23.32
N GLU A 102 3.44 -25.54 22.30
CA GLU A 102 3.60 -24.20 21.76
C GLU A 102 2.33 -23.66 21.10
N THR A 103 2.32 -22.33 20.94
CA THR A 103 1.34 -21.57 20.18
C THR A 103 2.11 -20.79 19.12
N THR A 104 1.77 -21.02 17.84
CA THR A 104 2.36 -20.32 16.70
C THR A 104 1.32 -19.39 16.08
N THR A 105 1.58 -18.09 16.11
CA THR A 105 0.77 -17.07 15.42
C THR A 105 1.47 -16.62 14.15
N THR A 106 0.78 -16.67 13.02
CA THR A 106 1.20 -16.15 11.73
C THR A 106 0.38 -14.92 11.39
N GLN A 107 1.04 -13.80 11.11
CA GLN A 107 0.43 -12.62 10.50
C GLN A 107 0.86 -12.53 9.05
N THR A 108 -0.10 -12.37 8.13
CA THR A 108 0.17 -12.12 6.71
C THR A 108 -0.49 -10.82 6.30
N ILE A 109 0.29 -9.89 5.77
CA ILE A 109 -0.15 -8.60 5.23
C ILE A 109 -0.11 -8.71 3.72
N ASN A 110 -1.19 -8.32 3.05
CA ASN A 110 -1.27 -8.21 1.60
C ASN A 110 -1.62 -6.78 1.22
N VAL A 111 -0.95 -6.25 0.20
CA VAL A 111 -1.27 -4.95 -0.38
C VAL A 111 -1.31 -5.04 -1.91
N THR A 112 -2.29 -4.38 -2.50
CA THR A 112 -2.54 -4.40 -3.94
C THR A 112 -2.79 -2.97 -4.40
N PRO A 113 -1.87 -2.36 -5.16
CA PRO A 113 -2.14 -1.06 -5.75
C PRO A 113 -3.02 -1.23 -6.99
N GLN A 114 -3.96 -0.32 -7.16
CA GLN A 114 -4.91 -0.33 -8.25
C GLN A 114 -5.09 1.10 -8.78
N VAL A 115 -5.04 1.26 -10.10
CA VAL A 115 -5.50 2.49 -10.75
C VAL A 115 -7.01 2.39 -10.89
N SER A 116 -7.72 3.40 -10.40
CA SER A 116 -9.16 3.61 -10.60
C SER A 116 -9.40 4.89 -11.38
N GLU A 117 -10.49 4.93 -12.14
CA GLU A 117 -10.85 6.09 -12.98
C GLU A 117 -9.70 6.59 -13.89
N PRO A 118 -9.13 5.76 -14.79
CA PRO A 118 -7.88 6.07 -15.49
C PRO A 118 -8.03 7.13 -16.62
N GLN A 119 -8.47 8.36 -16.31
CA GLN A 119 -8.63 9.46 -17.27
C GLN A 119 -7.30 10.04 -17.77
N ILE A 120 -6.24 9.83 -16.99
CA ILE A 120 -4.84 10.15 -17.26
C ILE A 120 -4.05 8.83 -17.22
N PRO A 121 -3.17 8.57 -18.20
CA PRO A 121 -2.26 7.43 -18.17
C PRO A 121 -1.36 7.44 -16.93
N ILE A 122 -1.48 6.40 -16.10
CA ILE A 122 -0.64 6.16 -14.92
C ILE A 122 -0.10 4.74 -14.98
N SER A 123 1.22 4.56 -14.81
CA SER A 123 1.81 3.25 -14.59
C SER A 123 2.34 3.11 -13.17
N LEU A 124 2.26 1.89 -12.62
CA LEU A 124 2.77 1.55 -11.31
C LEU A 124 4.12 0.82 -11.45
N ALA A 125 5.12 1.30 -10.74
CA ALA A 125 6.47 0.77 -10.78
C ALA A 125 7.03 0.62 -9.37
N ASN A 126 8.06 -0.21 -9.23
CA ASN A 126 8.81 -0.42 -7.98
C ASN A 126 7.90 -0.71 -6.77
N VAL A 127 6.83 -1.49 -6.98
CA VAL A 127 5.93 -1.85 -5.89
C VAL A 127 6.56 -2.97 -5.08
N GLN A 128 6.83 -2.73 -3.81
CA GLN A 128 7.52 -3.68 -2.94
C GLN A 128 7.04 -3.56 -1.49
N LEU A 129 7.04 -4.68 -0.77
CA LEU A 129 6.85 -4.73 0.67
C LEU A 129 8.10 -5.34 1.31
N ILE A 130 8.79 -4.59 2.16
CA ILE A 130 10.12 -4.94 2.70
C ILE A 130 10.08 -4.91 4.23
N ASP A 131 10.69 -5.92 4.87
CA ASP A 131 10.85 -5.95 6.32
C ASP A 131 12.20 -5.34 6.70
N ARG A 132 12.18 -4.28 7.52
CA ARG A 132 13.37 -3.66 8.11
C ARG A 132 13.23 -3.51 9.64
N GLY A 133 12.44 -4.37 10.27
CA GLY A 133 12.01 -4.25 11.67
C GLY A 133 10.59 -3.67 11.78
N THR A 134 10.20 -2.83 10.83
CA THR A 134 8.81 -2.39 10.57
C THR A 134 8.52 -2.66 9.08
N PRO A 135 7.34 -3.19 8.73
CA PRO A 135 6.99 -3.43 7.34
C PRO A 135 6.92 -2.10 6.59
N THR A 136 7.58 -2.03 5.44
CA THR A 136 7.65 -0.83 4.60
C THR A 136 7.14 -1.11 3.20
N ALA A 137 6.09 -0.39 2.78
CA ALA A 137 5.55 -0.41 1.43
C ALA A 137 6.18 0.70 0.59
N LEU A 138 6.75 0.33 -0.56
CA LEU A 138 7.29 1.25 -1.57
C LEU A 138 6.41 1.18 -2.82
N LEU A 139 6.03 2.35 -3.36
CA LEU A 139 5.26 2.46 -4.60
C LEU A 139 5.78 3.62 -5.44
N THR A 140 5.96 3.43 -6.74
CA THR A 140 6.22 4.53 -7.69
C THR A 140 5.06 4.64 -8.68
N MET A 141 4.51 5.84 -8.84
CA MET A 141 3.46 6.15 -9.81
C MET A 141 4.03 7.07 -10.88
N ASN A 142 4.03 6.62 -12.13
CA ASN A 142 4.47 7.43 -13.26
C ASN A 142 3.25 8.00 -14.00
N ILE A 143 3.16 9.31 -14.06
CA ILE A 143 2.11 10.06 -14.77
C ILE A 143 2.66 10.45 -16.15
N PHE A 144 1.99 10.02 -17.22
CA PHE A 144 2.40 10.36 -18.58
C PHE A 144 1.60 11.53 -19.15
N ALA A 145 2.20 12.22 -20.13
CA ALA A 145 1.54 13.26 -20.88
C ALA A 145 0.35 12.70 -21.68
N GLY A 146 -0.79 13.38 -21.59
CA GLY A 146 -1.98 13.07 -22.37
C GLY A 146 -3.20 12.75 -21.53
N SER A 147 -4.37 13.02 -22.10
CA SER A 147 -5.66 12.50 -21.65
C SER A 147 -6.02 11.29 -22.50
N VAL A 148 -6.61 10.24 -21.91
CA VAL A 148 -7.35 9.30 -22.74
C VAL A 148 -8.60 10.02 -23.25
N ASN A 149 -8.78 10.00 -24.56
CA ASN A 149 -9.93 10.64 -25.18
C ASN A 149 -11.20 9.94 -24.69
N PRO A 150 -12.18 10.63 -24.08
CA PRO A 150 -13.42 10.01 -23.61
C PRO A 150 -14.17 9.28 -24.74
N ALA A 151 -13.98 9.72 -26.00
CA ALA A 151 -14.56 9.09 -27.19
C ALA A 151 -13.88 7.76 -27.61
N ASP A 152 -12.68 7.47 -27.11
CA ASP A 152 -11.96 6.23 -27.40
C ASP A 152 -12.40 5.05 -26.50
N GLY A 153 -13.30 5.30 -25.55
CA GLY A 153 -13.86 4.32 -24.62
C GLY A 153 -12.87 3.75 -23.60
N ASP A 154 -13.41 3.11 -22.56
CA ASP A 154 -12.67 2.54 -21.42
C ASP A 154 -11.44 1.68 -21.81
N LYS A 155 -11.44 1.10 -23.02
CA LYS A 155 -10.40 0.16 -23.48
C LYS A 155 -8.99 0.73 -23.66
N LYS A 156 -8.83 2.02 -24.00
CA LYS A 156 -7.49 2.66 -24.07
C LYS A 156 -7.03 3.20 -22.70
N ALA A 157 -7.98 3.57 -21.85
CA ALA A 157 -7.76 3.97 -20.47
C ALA A 157 -7.24 2.80 -19.63
N ASP A 158 -7.87 1.64 -19.79
CA ASP A 158 -7.44 0.39 -19.16
C ASP A 158 -6.04 -0.04 -19.64
N GLN A 159 -5.71 0.08 -20.92
CA GLN A 159 -4.36 -0.24 -21.42
C GLN A 159 -3.28 0.74 -20.92
N ALA A 160 -3.64 1.99 -20.66
CA ALA A 160 -2.73 3.00 -20.11
C ALA A 160 -2.47 2.82 -18.61
N ALA A 161 -3.41 2.22 -17.88
CA ALA A 161 -3.32 1.87 -16.45
C ALA A 161 -2.53 0.58 -16.18
N VAL A 162 -2.12 -0.13 -17.23
CA VAL A 162 -1.52 -1.47 -17.12
C VAL A 162 0.00 -1.36 -17.09
N ASN A 163 0.55 -1.52 -15.90
CA ASN A 163 1.54 -2.56 -15.59
C ASN A 163 1.72 -2.56 -14.05
N ASN A 164 1.58 -3.73 -13.44
CA ASN A 164 1.84 -4.04 -12.01
C ASN A 164 0.73 -3.73 -10.98
N GLN A 165 -0.49 -4.25 -11.20
CA GLN A 165 -1.49 -4.46 -10.13
C GLN A 165 -1.24 -5.75 -9.33
N GLU A 166 0.01 -6.23 -9.30
CA GLU A 166 0.34 -7.44 -8.57
C GLU A 166 0.09 -7.21 -7.08
N SER A 167 -0.35 -8.25 -6.38
CA SER A 167 -0.49 -8.19 -4.92
C SER A 167 0.85 -8.56 -4.30
N PHE A 168 1.22 -7.83 -3.25
CA PHE A 168 2.47 -8.02 -2.53
C PHE A 168 2.17 -8.45 -1.10
N SER A 169 2.90 -9.46 -0.64
CA SER A 169 2.63 -10.11 0.63
C SER A 169 3.85 -10.11 1.54
N MET A 170 3.62 -9.92 2.83
CA MET A 170 4.61 -10.13 3.88
C MET A 170 4.05 -11.06 4.94
N LYS A 171 4.90 -11.92 5.49
CA LYS A 171 4.53 -12.87 6.53
C LYS A 171 5.48 -12.78 7.71
N ARG A 172 4.92 -12.69 8.91
CA ARG A 172 5.63 -12.85 10.18
C ARG A 172 5.08 -14.05 10.95
N VAL A 173 5.98 -14.80 11.58
CA VAL A 173 5.63 -15.97 12.40
C VAL A 173 6.25 -15.79 13.78
N ILE A 174 5.43 -15.93 14.83
CA ILE A 174 5.85 -15.86 16.23
C ILE A 174 5.40 -17.16 16.90
N THR A 175 6.35 -17.84 17.57
CA THR A 175 6.10 -19.08 18.30
C THR A 175 6.38 -18.87 19.78
N GLN A 176 5.40 -19.14 20.63
CA GLN A 176 5.51 -19.10 22.08
C GLN A 176 5.40 -20.51 22.64
N LYS A 177 6.38 -20.93 23.45
CA LYS A 177 6.30 -22.21 24.16
C LYS A 177 5.34 -22.08 25.34
N LYS A 178 4.46 -23.07 25.50
CA LYS A 178 3.64 -23.24 26.71
C LYS A 178 4.60 -23.60 27.84
N GLU A 179 4.62 -22.79 28.90
CA GLU A 179 5.38 -23.16 30.09
C GLU A 179 4.87 -24.53 30.56
N LYS A 180 5.80 -25.48 30.75
CA LYS A 180 5.44 -26.72 31.45
C LYS A 180 4.98 -26.27 32.82
N ASP A 181 3.71 -26.50 33.11
CA ASP A 181 3.17 -26.44 34.45
C ASP A 181 3.88 -27.54 35.24
N THR A 182 5.09 -27.26 35.74
CA THR A 182 5.74 -28.05 36.77
C THR A 182 4.99 -27.73 38.06
N GLY A 183 3.77 -28.24 38.15
CA GLY A 183 3.00 -28.37 39.37
C GLY A 183 3.74 -29.34 40.29
N ASP A 184 4.84 -28.84 40.85
CA ASP A 184 5.63 -29.53 41.87
C ASP A 184 5.81 -28.54 43.01
N LYS A 185 4.80 -28.46 43.87
CA LYS A 185 4.92 -27.96 45.24
C LYS A 185 4.11 -28.85 46.17
N ALA A 186 4.85 -29.85 46.67
CA ALA A 186 4.94 -30.34 48.05
C ALA A 186 3.64 -30.64 48.82
#